data_AF-A0A356ZAG6-F1
#
_entry.id   AF-A0A356ZAG6-F1
#
_cell.length_a   1.000
_cell.length_b   1.000
_cell.length_c   1.000
_cell.angle_alpha   90.00
_cell.angle_beta   90.00
_cell.angle_gamma   90.00
#
_symmetry.space_group_name_H-M   'P 1'
#
loop_
_entity.id
_entity.type
_entity.pdbx_description
1 polymer ?
#
loop_
_entity_poly.entity_id
_entity_poly.type
_entity_poly.pdbx_seq_one_letter_code
_entity_poly.pdbx_strand_id
1 'polypeptide(L)'
;IQNDMLKEFIAQKTLMCPPEPSVKLISDTIEFGTKYVPQWNTISISGYHIREAGATAIQELAFTLRDGMEYVEDAIRRKGLQVDQFAPRLSFFFNSHIDFFEEIAKLRAARRIWAKAMRDRYNSQDPRSWWMRFHTQTAGCSLTAQQPYNNVVRTAVEALAAVLGGTQSLHTNSLDEVLCLPSDHAVQIALRTQQLIAEETGVCNTIDPLAGSYFVEALTNEMEEKAWE
;
A
#
# COMPACT_ATOMS: atom_id res chain seq x y z
N ILE A 1 -11.00 8.32 -0.39
CA ILE A 1 -10.29 9.22 -1.35
C ILE A 1 -8.80 8.89 -1.26
N GLN A 2 -8.01 9.08 -2.32
CA GLN A 2 -6.57 8.85 -2.22
C GLN A 2 -5.88 9.94 -1.38
N ASN A 3 -6.06 11.21 -1.75
CA ASN A 3 -5.69 12.39 -0.93
C ASN A 3 -4.25 12.39 -0.40
N ASP A 4 -3.31 11.87 -1.18
CA ASP A 4 -1.88 11.83 -0.84
C ASP A 4 -1.11 12.68 -1.85
N MET A 5 -0.72 13.88 -1.43
CA MET A 5 -0.06 14.89 -2.27
C MET A 5 1.46 14.79 -2.25
N LEU A 6 2.07 14.27 -1.18
CA LEU A 6 3.53 14.11 -1.11
C LEU A 6 4.03 13.19 -2.23
N LYS A 7 3.39 12.04 -2.44
CA LYS A 7 3.69 11.15 -3.57
C LYS A 7 3.42 11.76 -4.95
N GLU A 8 2.60 12.81 -5.07
CA GLU A 8 2.41 13.52 -6.35
C GLU A 8 3.68 14.27 -6.73
N PHE A 9 4.35 14.91 -5.76
CA PHE A 9 5.62 15.57 -6.00
C PHE A 9 6.73 14.56 -6.29
N ILE A 10 6.67 13.36 -5.70
CA ILE A 10 7.66 12.29 -5.91
C ILE A 10 7.46 11.60 -7.26
N ALA A 11 6.25 11.13 -7.58
CA ALA A 11 6.02 10.16 -8.65
C ALA A 11 4.86 10.49 -9.60
N GLN A 12 3.64 10.73 -9.11
CA GLN A 12 2.41 10.72 -9.95
C GLN A 12 2.12 12.04 -10.70
N LYS A 13 2.65 13.18 -10.23
CA LYS A 13 2.67 14.49 -10.93
C LYS A 13 1.32 15.15 -11.22
N THR A 14 0.24 14.81 -10.52
CA THR A 14 -1.05 15.51 -10.61
C THR A 14 -1.12 16.69 -9.62
N LEU A 15 -0.35 17.74 -9.93
CA LEU A 15 -0.12 18.87 -9.03
C LEU A 15 -1.05 20.05 -9.30
N MET A 16 -1.50 20.72 -8.24
CA MET A 16 -2.28 21.97 -8.30
C MET A 16 -1.67 23.09 -7.45
N CYS A 17 -1.25 22.79 -6.22
CA CYS A 17 -0.68 23.76 -5.29
C CYS A 17 0.77 23.38 -4.94
N PRO A 18 1.58 24.32 -4.39
CA PRO A 18 2.86 23.99 -3.79
C PRO A 18 2.74 22.99 -2.61
N PRO A 19 3.85 22.40 -2.12
CA PRO A 19 3.79 21.35 -1.09
C PRO A 19 3.06 21.77 0.19
N GLU A 20 3.40 22.94 0.75
CA GLU A 20 2.86 23.38 2.04
C GLU A 20 1.31 23.56 2.06
N PRO A 21 0.69 24.30 1.11
CA PRO A 21 -0.77 24.36 1.05
C PRO A 21 -1.42 23.03 0.69
N SER A 22 -0.74 22.15 -0.06
CA SER A 22 -1.27 20.81 -0.40
C SER A 22 -1.39 19.92 0.84
N VAL A 23 -0.34 19.86 1.67
CA VAL A 23 -0.35 19.10 2.94
C VAL A 23 -1.38 19.69 3.92
N LYS A 24 -1.52 21.02 3.97
CA LYS A 24 -2.57 21.66 4.79
C LYS A 24 -3.97 21.15 4.45
N LEU A 25 -4.32 21.06 3.16
CA LEU A 25 -5.64 20.58 2.72
C LEU A 25 -5.90 19.12 3.13
N ILE A 26 -4.85 18.31 3.17
CA ILE A 26 -4.93 16.93 3.65
C ILE A 26 -5.26 16.93 5.15
N SER A 27 -4.54 17.71 5.96
CA SER A 27 -4.83 17.84 7.41
C SER A 27 -6.22 18.40 7.69
N ASP A 28 -6.72 19.35 6.87
CA ASP A 28 -8.10 19.84 6.93
C ASP A 28 -9.11 18.68 6.66
N THR A 29 -8.81 17.82 5.68
CA THR A 29 -9.64 16.66 5.34
C THR A 29 -9.63 15.59 6.42
N ILE A 30 -8.47 15.32 7.04
CA ILE A 30 -8.33 14.39 8.16
C ILE A 30 -9.15 14.88 9.36
N GLU A 31 -9.05 16.17 9.72
CA GLU A 31 -9.85 16.76 10.79
C GLU A 31 -11.35 16.64 10.51
N PHE A 32 -11.78 17.00 9.30
CA PHE A 32 -13.18 16.90 8.91
C PHE A 32 -13.70 15.46 9.00
N GLY A 33 -12.97 14.49 8.42
CA GLY A 33 -13.35 13.08 8.46
C GLY A 33 -13.40 12.54 9.88
N THR A 34 -12.45 12.93 10.73
CA THR A 34 -12.42 12.54 12.15
C THR A 34 -13.66 13.04 12.90
N LYS A 35 -14.09 14.28 12.67
CA LYS A 35 -15.21 14.90 13.39
C LYS A 35 -16.59 14.54 12.84
N TYR A 36 -16.73 14.42 11.53
CA TYR A 36 -18.04 14.39 10.87
C TYR A 36 -18.30 13.12 10.07
N VAL A 37 -17.26 12.39 9.64
CA VAL A 37 -17.41 11.18 8.81
C VAL A 37 -16.53 10.03 9.36
N PRO A 38 -16.73 9.61 10.63
CA PRO A 38 -15.76 8.82 11.39
C PRO A 38 -15.55 7.38 10.88
N GLN A 39 -16.25 6.97 9.82
CA GLN A 39 -16.08 5.67 9.17
C GLN A 39 -15.28 5.74 7.86
N TRP A 40 -14.98 6.94 7.38
CA TRP A 40 -14.29 7.16 6.10
C TRP A 40 -12.77 7.09 6.26
N ASN A 41 -12.10 6.39 5.32
CA ASN A 41 -10.64 6.46 5.22
C ASN A 41 -10.27 7.78 4.50
N THR A 42 -9.72 8.73 5.25
CA THR A 42 -9.50 10.12 4.83
C THR A 42 -8.30 10.31 3.91
N ILE A 43 -7.40 9.32 3.89
CA ILE A 43 -6.22 9.28 3.05
C ILE A 43 -5.81 7.82 2.78
N SER A 44 -5.26 7.58 1.60
CA SER A 44 -4.59 6.35 1.19
C SER A 44 -3.13 6.69 0.86
N ILE A 45 -2.24 6.51 1.83
CA ILE A 45 -0.81 6.84 1.75
C ILE A 45 -0.12 5.84 0.81
N SER A 46 0.42 6.32 -0.30
CA SER A 46 0.56 5.52 -1.53
C SER A 46 2.00 5.33 -1.98
N GLY A 47 2.49 4.10 -1.88
CA GLY A 47 3.74 3.64 -2.48
C GLY A 47 3.61 3.14 -3.92
N TYR A 48 2.41 2.74 -4.35
CA TYR A 48 2.18 2.17 -5.69
C TYR A 48 2.85 2.98 -6.81
N HIS A 49 2.55 4.28 -6.89
CA HIS A 49 3.05 5.18 -7.92
C HIS A 49 4.56 5.39 -7.82
N ILE A 50 5.11 5.38 -6.60
CA ILE A 50 6.56 5.50 -6.35
C ILE A 50 7.27 4.28 -6.96
N ARG A 51 6.74 3.07 -6.74
CA ARG A 51 7.25 1.83 -7.34
C ARG A 51 7.10 1.82 -8.85
N GLU A 52 5.93 2.19 -9.39
CA GLU A 52 5.69 2.29 -10.83
C GLU A 52 6.64 3.30 -11.52
N ALA A 53 7.08 4.34 -10.81
CA ALA A 53 8.05 5.32 -11.31
C ALA A 53 9.51 4.82 -11.29
N GLY A 54 9.75 3.56 -10.91
CA GLY A 54 11.05 2.90 -10.95
C GLY A 54 11.78 2.80 -9.61
N ALA A 55 11.10 3.04 -8.49
CA ALA A 55 11.70 2.87 -7.17
C ALA A 55 11.97 1.38 -6.84
N THR A 56 12.97 1.13 -6.00
CA THR A 56 13.16 -0.20 -5.38
C THR A 56 12.06 -0.48 -4.33
N ALA A 57 11.88 -1.74 -3.91
CA ALA A 57 10.92 -2.08 -2.86
C ALA A 57 11.23 -1.35 -1.54
N ILE A 58 12.52 -1.17 -1.24
CA ILE A 58 13.00 -0.42 -0.07
C ILE A 58 12.62 1.06 -0.21
N GLN A 59 12.83 1.67 -1.37
CA GLN A 59 12.46 3.08 -1.60
C GLN A 59 10.95 3.28 -1.53
N GLU A 60 10.16 2.40 -2.16
CA GLU A 60 8.70 2.43 -2.01
C GLU A 60 8.30 2.36 -0.53
N LEU A 61 8.86 1.40 0.21
CA LEU A 61 8.54 1.18 1.62
C LEU A 61 8.90 2.41 2.48
N ALA A 62 10.15 2.87 2.40
CA ALA A 62 10.67 3.96 3.22
C ALA A 62 9.97 5.28 2.92
N PHE A 63 9.81 5.64 1.64
CA PHE A 63 9.20 6.91 1.25
C PHE A 63 7.72 6.95 1.63
N THR A 64 6.98 5.86 1.39
CA THR A 64 5.55 5.78 1.76
C THR A 64 5.34 5.90 3.26
N LEU A 65 6.16 5.22 4.07
CA LEU A 65 6.05 5.29 5.52
C LEU A 65 6.45 6.67 6.06
N ARG A 66 7.45 7.31 5.46
CA ARG A 66 7.85 8.68 5.82
C ARG A 66 6.78 9.70 5.46
N ASP A 67 6.13 9.57 4.31
CA ASP A 67 4.97 10.39 3.94
C ASP A 67 3.83 10.20 4.96
N GLY A 68 3.52 8.96 5.33
CA GLY A 68 2.52 8.66 6.35
C GLY A 68 2.82 9.30 7.71
N MET A 69 4.08 9.24 8.13
CA MET A 69 4.56 9.89 9.35
C MET A 69 4.46 11.43 9.27
N GLU A 70 4.73 12.03 8.12
CA GLU A 70 4.55 13.49 7.94
C GLU A 70 3.07 13.88 8.05
N TYR A 71 2.15 13.10 7.50
CA TYR A 71 0.72 13.38 7.66
C TYR A 71 0.24 13.25 9.11
N VAL A 72 0.77 12.28 9.86
CA VAL A 72 0.50 12.17 11.32
C VAL A 72 1.03 13.41 12.05
N GLU A 73 2.28 13.79 11.77
CA GLU A 73 2.92 14.94 12.40
C GLU A 73 2.23 16.26 12.07
N ASP A 74 1.80 16.45 10.81
CA ASP A 74 1.10 17.66 10.39
C ASP A 74 -0.31 17.75 10.98
N ALA A 75 -1.04 16.63 11.05
CA ALA A 75 -2.35 16.59 11.71
C ALA A 75 -2.25 16.94 13.21
N ILE A 76 -1.25 16.41 13.92
CA ILE A 76 -1.00 16.77 15.33
C ILE A 76 -0.61 18.25 15.44
N ARG A 77 0.38 18.68 14.65
CA ARG A 77 0.95 20.04 14.70
C ARG A 77 -0.04 21.13 14.33
N ARG A 78 -0.81 20.97 13.25
CA ARG A 78 -1.73 22.01 12.73
C ARG A 78 -3.11 21.93 13.36
N LYS A 79 -3.60 20.73 13.70
CA LYS A 79 -4.99 20.51 14.13
C LYS A 79 -5.13 20.22 15.61
N GLY A 80 -4.03 19.90 16.29
CA GLY A 80 -4.07 19.49 17.70
C GLY A 80 -4.83 18.19 17.92
N LEU A 81 -4.99 17.37 16.87
CA LEU A 81 -5.66 16.07 16.98
C LEU A 81 -4.75 15.11 17.75
N GLN A 82 -5.35 14.33 18.64
CA GLN A 82 -4.65 13.21 19.27
C GLN A 82 -4.52 12.09 18.25
N VAL A 83 -3.36 11.43 18.21
CA VAL A 83 -3.04 10.41 17.19
C VAL A 83 -4.13 9.32 17.09
N ASP A 84 -4.64 8.88 18.23
CA ASP A 84 -5.66 7.82 18.31
C ASP A 84 -7.04 8.23 17.78
N GLN A 85 -7.29 9.53 17.59
CA GLN A 85 -8.56 10.00 17.03
C GLN A 85 -8.66 9.76 15.52
N PHE A 86 -7.53 9.78 14.81
CA PHE A 86 -7.52 9.75 13.34
C PHE A 86 -6.69 8.61 12.74
N ALA A 87 -5.65 8.13 13.42
CA ALA A 87 -4.79 7.06 12.93
C ALA A 87 -5.55 5.78 12.51
N PRO A 88 -6.61 5.33 13.23
CA PRO A 88 -7.40 4.16 12.82
C PRO A 88 -8.11 4.31 11.46
N ARG A 89 -8.14 5.53 10.89
CA ARG A 89 -8.71 5.85 9.57
C ARG A 89 -7.69 6.10 8.49
N LEU A 90 -6.40 6.09 8.82
CA LEU A 90 -5.35 6.06 7.81
C LEU A 90 -5.36 4.70 7.11
N SER A 91 -5.12 4.73 5.82
CA SER A 91 -4.94 3.54 4.98
C SER A 91 -3.74 3.75 4.06
N PHE A 92 -3.23 2.65 3.52
CA PHE A 92 -2.05 2.66 2.66
C PHE A 92 -2.34 2.00 1.32
N PHE A 93 -1.47 2.21 0.35
CA PHE A 93 -1.59 1.61 -0.97
C PHE A 93 -0.22 1.23 -1.54
N PHE A 94 0.00 -0.07 -1.73
CA PHE A 94 1.27 -0.63 -2.21
C PHE A 94 1.15 -1.27 -3.59
N ASN A 95 2.27 -1.32 -4.28
CA ASN A 95 2.48 -2.19 -5.43
C ASN A 95 2.71 -3.63 -4.98
N SER A 96 2.31 -4.59 -5.80
CA SER A 96 2.79 -5.98 -5.75
C SER A 96 3.50 -6.28 -7.06
N HIS A 97 4.84 -6.23 -6.99
CA HIS A 97 5.73 -6.40 -8.13
C HIS A 97 6.08 -7.87 -8.40
N ILE A 98 6.78 -8.14 -9.51
CA ILE A 98 7.06 -9.51 -9.97
C ILE A 98 8.00 -10.31 -9.06
N ASP A 99 8.80 -9.66 -8.19
CA ASP A 99 9.65 -10.36 -7.22
C ASP A 99 8.78 -10.83 -6.04
N PHE A 100 8.31 -12.07 -6.17
CA PHE A 100 7.31 -12.65 -5.29
C PHE A 100 7.64 -12.58 -3.80
N PHE A 101 8.86 -12.94 -3.39
CA PHE A 101 9.22 -12.98 -1.98
C PHE A 101 9.63 -11.60 -1.44
N GLU A 102 10.24 -10.74 -2.27
CA GLU A 102 10.54 -9.36 -1.91
C GLU A 102 9.26 -8.62 -1.52
N GLU A 103 8.19 -8.77 -2.31
CA GLU A 103 6.93 -8.08 -2.08
C GLU A 103 6.19 -8.57 -0.83
N ILE A 104 6.21 -9.89 -0.58
CA ILE A 104 5.68 -10.46 0.67
C ILE A 104 6.44 -9.91 1.88
N ALA A 105 7.78 -9.90 1.82
CA ALA A 105 8.62 -9.38 2.89
C ALA A 105 8.40 -7.88 3.11
N LYS A 106 8.29 -7.08 2.03
CA LYS A 106 7.98 -5.65 2.07
C LYS A 106 6.67 -5.37 2.80
N LEU A 107 5.59 -6.08 2.46
CA LEU A 107 4.28 -5.89 3.08
C LEU A 107 4.26 -6.28 4.56
N ARG A 108 5.00 -7.33 4.95
CA ARG A 108 5.19 -7.73 6.36
C ARG A 108 6.00 -6.68 7.14
N ALA A 109 7.12 -6.23 6.57
CA ALA A 109 7.98 -5.21 7.15
C ALA A 109 7.22 -3.89 7.35
N ALA A 110 6.42 -3.47 6.37
CA ALA A 110 5.60 -2.25 6.43
C ALA A 110 4.73 -2.19 7.69
N ARG A 111 4.00 -3.27 7.98
CA ARG A 111 3.16 -3.36 9.19
C ARG A 111 3.98 -3.23 10.47
N ARG A 112 5.15 -3.86 10.52
CA ARG A 112 6.01 -3.85 11.71
C ARG A 112 6.60 -2.46 11.97
N ILE A 113 7.07 -1.79 10.91
CA ILE A 113 7.62 -0.43 10.98
C ILE A 113 6.53 0.56 11.40
N TRP A 114 5.37 0.51 10.75
CA TRP A 114 4.26 1.40 11.09
C TRP A 114 3.83 1.23 12.55
N ALA A 115 3.63 -0.01 13.01
CA ALA A 115 3.25 -0.28 14.39
C ALA A 115 4.29 0.24 15.40
N LYS A 116 5.60 0.05 15.14
CA LYS A 116 6.68 0.61 15.97
C LYS A 116 6.65 2.13 15.99
N ALA A 117 6.50 2.80 14.85
CA ALA A 117 6.42 4.26 14.79
C ALA A 117 5.21 4.79 15.57
N MET A 118 4.03 4.22 15.36
CA MET A 118 2.81 4.65 16.06
C MET A 118 2.91 4.49 17.57
N ARG A 119 3.42 3.36 18.03
CA ARG A 119 3.58 3.08 19.47
C ARG A 119 4.73 3.88 20.10
N ASP A 120 5.91 3.85 19.50
CA ASP A 120 7.15 4.28 20.17
C ASP A 120 7.46 5.77 19.90
N ARG A 121 7.15 6.28 18.70
CA ARG A 121 7.39 7.69 18.32
C ARG A 121 6.20 8.59 18.65
N TYR A 122 4.98 8.13 18.39
CA TYR A 122 3.76 8.93 18.60
C TYR A 122 3.01 8.58 19.89
N ASN A 123 3.52 7.64 20.68
CA ASN A 123 2.97 7.22 21.98
C ASN A 123 1.46 6.91 21.91
N SER A 124 1.01 6.34 20.79
CA SER A 124 -0.37 5.91 20.58
C SER A 124 -0.75 4.81 21.57
N GLN A 125 -1.91 4.95 22.20
CA GLN A 125 -2.40 4.02 23.22
C GLN A 125 -3.42 3.02 22.67
N ASP A 126 -4.10 3.33 21.56
CA ASP A 126 -5.05 2.43 20.92
C ASP A 126 -4.34 1.48 19.94
N PRO A 127 -4.38 0.15 20.15
CA PRO A 127 -3.81 -0.82 19.21
C PRO A 127 -4.33 -0.68 17.77
N ARG A 128 -5.54 -0.14 17.57
CA ARG A 128 -6.09 0.10 16.22
C ARG A 128 -5.32 1.16 15.44
N SER A 129 -4.68 2.11 16.12
CA SER A 129 -3.81 3.10 15.50
C SER A 129 -2.51 2.48 14.98
N TRP A 130 -2.11 1.33 15.51
CA TRP A 130 -0.91 0.61 15.07
C TRP A 130 -1.16 -0.25 13.83
N TRP A 131 -2.42 -0.46 13.46
CA TRP A 131 -2.76 -1.26 12.29
C TRP A 131 -2.42 -0.51 11.01
N MET A 132 -1.68 -1.18 10.13
CA MET A 132 -1.46 -0.70 8.78
C MET A 132 -2.40 -1.46 7.85
N ARG A 133 -3.55 -0.84 7.53
CA ARG A 133 -4.51 -1.37 6.57
C ARG A 133 -4.14 -0.87 5.19
N PHE A 134 -4.00 -1.76 4.21
CA PHE A 134 -3.57 -1.37 2.88
C PHE A 134 -4.35 -2.01 1.74
N HIS A 135 -4.49 -1.24 0.68
CA HIS A 135 -4.81 -1.70 -0.65
C HIS A 135 -3.53 -2.15 -1.35
N THR A 136 -3.64 -3.10 -2.26
CA THR A 136 -2.55 -3.51 -3.14
C THR A 136 -3.03 -3.52 -4.59
N GLN A 137 -2.17 -3.09 -5.50
CA GLN A 137 -2.37 -3.27 -6.93
C GLN A 137 -1.16 -4.01 -7.52
N THR A 138 -1.42 -4.99 -8.38
CA THR A 138 -0.36 -5.66 -9.14
C THR A 138 0.41 -4.66 -10.02
N ALA A 139 1.66 -4.92 -10.35
CA ALA A 139 2.48 -3.93 -11.05
C ALA A 139 2.00 -3.68 -12.49
N GLY A 140 1.79 -2.41 -12.84
CA GLY A 140 1.46 -2.02 -14.22
C GLY A 140 2.71 -2.09 -15.10
N CYS A 141 3.84 -1.62 -14.57
CA CYS A 141 5.13 -1.58 -15.25
C CYS A 141 5.74 -2.97 -15.54
N SER A 142 5.23 -4.05 -14.93
CA SER A 142 5.68 -5.43 -15.20
C SER A 142 5.02 -6.04 -16.46
N LEU A 143 3.93 -5.45 -16.93
CA LEU A 143 3.14 -5.98 -18.03
C LEU A 143 3.78 -5.65 -19.40
N THR A 144 3.55 -6.52 -20.38
CA THR A 144 4.10 -6.37 -21.74
C THR A 144 3.02 -6.26 -22.80
N ALA A 145 3.22 -5.37 -23.78
CA ALA A 145 2.37 -5.28 -24.97
C ALA A 145 2.48 -6.52 -25.86
N GLN A 146 3.69 -7.08 -25.96
CA GLN A 146 3.97 -8.32 -26.68
C GLN A 146 3.51 -9.51 -25.84
N GLN A 147 2.85 -10.46 -26.50
CA GLN A 147 2.33 -11.68 -25.86
C GLN A 147 1.51 -11.38 -24.60
N PRO A 148 0.41 -10.60 -24.73
CA PRO A 148 -0.32 -10.07 -23.57
C PRO A 148 -0.92 -11.14 -22.67
N TYR A 149 -1.14 -12.37 -23.16
CA TYR A 149 -1.58 -13.48 -22.31
C TYR A 149 -0.55 -13.86 -21.23
N ASN A 150 0.74 -13.54 -21.40
CA ASN A 150 1.73 -13.71 -20.33
C ASN A 150 1.44 -12.80 -19.13
N ASN A 151 0.74 -11.68 -19.34
CA ASN A 151 0.31 -10.79 -18.26
C ASN A 151 -0.68 -11.46 -17.31
N VAL A 152 -1.48 -12.43 -17.79
CA VAL A 152 -2.37 -13.21 -16.90
C VAL A 152 -1.55 -13.98 -15.86
N VAL A 153 -0.43 -14.56 -16.27
CA VAL A 153 0.47 -15.29 -15.36
C VAL A 153 1.19 -14.32 -14.42
N ARG A 154 1.68 -13.19 -14.92
CA ARG A 154 2.33 -12.16 -14.10
C ARG A 154 1.40 -11.64 -13.01
N THR A 155 0.23 -11.16 -13.41
CA THR A 155 -0.81 -10.66 -12.49
C THR A 155 -1.22 -11.73 -11.48
N ALA A 156 -1.31 -13.02 -11.87
CA ALA A 156 -1.63 -14.09 -10.93
C ALA A 156 -0.56 -14.29 -9.85
N VAL A 157 0.73 -14.25 -10.21
CA VAL A 157 1.85 -14.35 -9.25
C VAL A 157 1.88 -13.14 -8.33
N GLU A 158 1.74 -11.94 -8.89
CA GLU A 158 1.70 -10.68 -8.14
C GLU A 158 0.48 -10.61 -7.20
N ALA A 159 -0.68 -11.09 -7.64
CA ALA A 159 -1.88 -11.20 -6.81
C ALA A 159 -1.66 -12.16 -5.63
N LEU A 160 -1.03 -13.31 -5.88
CA LEU A 160 -0.73 -14.27 -4.82
C LEU A 160 0.27 -13.71 -3.80
N ALA A 161 1.29 -12.95 -4.26
CA ALA A 161 2.20 -12.24 -3.36
C ALA A 161 1.46 -11.23 -2.47
N ALA A 162 0.51 -10.48 -3.04
CA ALA A 162 -0.31 -9.53 -2.27
C ALA A 162 -1.18 -10.22 -1.21
N VAL A 163 -1.78 -11.37 -1.56
CA VAL A 163 -2.61 -12.18 -0.64
C VAL A 163 -1.75 -12.75 0.49
N LEU A 164 -0.62 -13.37 0.17
CA LEU A 164 0.32 -13.91 1.17
C LEU A 164 0.97 -12.81 2.01
N GLY A 165 1.14 -11.62 1.44
CA GLY A 165 1.57 -10.43 2.14
C GLY A 165 0.51 -9.87 3.09
N GLY A 166 -0.74 -10.34 3.04
CA GLY A 166 -1.81 -9.97 3.97
C GLY A 166 -2.53 -8.66 3.62
N THR A 167 -2.79 -8.40 2.34
CA THR A 167 -3.54 -7.22 1.89
C THR A 167 -5.01 -7.22 2.32
N GLN A 168 -5.61 -6.03 2.49
CA GLN A 168 -7.03 -5.88 2.84
C GLN A 168 -7.93 -5.69 1.63
N SER A 169 -7.38 -5.26 0.50
CA SER A 169 -8.10 -5.15 -0.77
C SER A 169 -7.11 -5.20 -1.92
N LEU A 170 -7.50 -5.78 -3.06
CA LEU A 170 -6.60 -6.07 -4.16
C LEU A 170 -7.17 -5.61 -5.51
N HIS A 171 -6.36 -4.92 -6.28
CA HIS A 171 -6.57 -4.65 -7.70
C HIS A 171 -5.62 -5.54 -8.50
N THR A 172 -6.17 -6.33 -9.41
CA THR A 172 -5.44 -7.13 -10.39
C THR A 172 -5.54 -6.47 -11.75
N ASN A 173 -4.41 -6.16 -12.34
CA ASN A 173 -4.31 -5.51 -13.63
C ASN A 173 -4.84 -6.40 -14.75
N SER A 174 -5.37 -5.77 -15.79
CA SER A 174 -5.90 -6.49 -16.95
C SER A 174 -4.81 -6.79 -17.96
N LEU A 175 -4.95 -7.89 -18.70
CA LEU A 175 -3.90 -8.35 -19.62
C LEU A 175 -3.58 -7.35 -20.76
N ASP A 176 -4.51 -6.45 -21.07
CA ASP A 176 -4.47 -5.45 -22.15
C ASP A 176 -4.11 -4.03 -21.66
N GLU A 177 -3.81 -3.84 -20.37
CA GLU A 177 -3.61 -2.53 -19.73
C GLU A 177 -2.45 -1.71 -20.33
N VAL A 178 -1.44 -2.39 -20.89
CA VAL A 178 -0.32 -1.72 -21.57
C VAL A 178 -0.75 -1.02 -22.86
N LEU A 179 -1.89 -1.42 -23.45
CA LEU A 179 -2.35 -0.94 -24.75
C LEU A 179 -3.47 0.09 -24.63
N CYS A 180 -4.44 -0.17 -23.75
CA CYS A 180 -5.61 0.67 -23.60
C CYS A 180 -6.26 0.47 -22.23
N LEU A 181 -7.35 1.19 -21.99
CA LEU A 181 -8.23 0.87 -20.88
C LEU A 181 -8.78 -0.56 -21.06
N PRO A 182 -8.97 -1.31 -19.96
CA PRO A 182 -9.35 -2.72 -20.04
C PRO A 182 -10.65 -2.98 -20.78
N SER A 183 -10.67 -4.05 -21.58
CA SER A 183 -11.89 -4.62 -22.15
C SER A 183 -12.69 -5.45 -21.14
N ASP A 184 -13.99 -5.65 -21.37
CA ASP A 184 -14.84 -6.49 -20.49
C ASP A 184 -14.25 -7.89 -20.27
N HIS A 185 -13.70 -8.49 -21.32
CA HIS A 185 -13.06 -9.80 -21.26
C HIS A 185 -11.81 -9.79 -20.37
N ALA A 186 -10.94 -8.79 -20.54
CA ALA A 186 -9.70 -8.70 -19.78
C ALA A 186 -9.95 -8.39 -18.29
N VAL A 187 -10.91 -7.50 -17.99
CA VAL A 187 -11.34 -7.22 -16.61
C VAL A 187 -11.96 -8.47 -15.97
N GLN A 188 -12.76 -9.24 -16.72
CA GLN A 188 -13.33 -10.48 -16.20
C GLN A 188 -12.24 -11.48 -15.81
N ILE A 189 -11.19 -11.64 -16.63
CA ILE A 189 -10.04 -12.50 -16.30
C ILE A 189 -9.36 -11.99 -15.03
N ALA A 190 -9.08 -10.70 -14.93
CA ALA A 190 -8.46 -10.10 -13.75
C ALA A 190 -9.27 -10.38 -12.46
N LEU A 191 -10.59 -10.20 -12.50
CA LEU A 191 -11.48 -10.55 -11.39
C LEU A 191 -11.45 -12.05 -11.06
N ARG A 192 -11.49 -12.92 -12.08
CA ARG A 192 -11.43 -14.37 -11.88
C ARG A 192 -10.11 -14.82 -11.27
N THR A 193 -8.99 -14.16 -11.58
CA THR A 193 -7.70 -14.43 -10.92
C THR A 193 -7.81 -14.31 -9.40
N GLN A 194 -8.45 -13.25 -8.88
CA GLN A 194 -8.65 -13.10 -7.44
C GLN A 194 -9.57 -14.17 -6.86
N GLN A 195 -10.66 -14.50 -7.56
CA GLN A 195 -11.63 -15.50 -7.11
C GLN A 195 -11.03 -16.90 -7.05
N LEU A 196 -10.24 -17.29 -8.06
CA LEU A 196 -9.52 -18.58 -8.06
C LEU A 196 -8.53 -18.65 -6.90
N ILE A 197 -7.76 -17.59 -6.65
CA ILE A 197 -6.86 -17.53 -5.49
C ILE A 197 -7.65 -17.69 -4.18
N ALA A 198 -8.75 -16.96 -4.03
CA ALA A 198 -9.53 -16.96 -2.81
C ALA A 198 -10.29 -18.26 -2.53
N GLU A 199 -10.86 -18.89 -3.56
CA GLU A 199 -11.82 -19.98 -3.42
C GLU A 199 -11.24 -21.37 -3.73
N GLU A 200 -10.18 -21.47 -4.54
CA GLU A 200 -9.68 -22.76 -5.03
C GLU A 200 -8.28 -23.13 -4.53
N THR A 201 -7.39 -22.16 -4.27
CA THR A 201 -5.98 -22.47 -3.93
C THR A 201 -5.78 -22.93 -2.48
N GLY A 202 -6.73 -22.64 -1.59
CA GLY A 202 -6.60 -22.90 -0.15
C GLY A 202 -5.67 -21.96 0.60
N VAL A 203 -5.06 -20.97 -0.06
CA VAL A 203 -4.11 -20.03 0.57
C VAL A 203 -4.76 -19.21 1.69
N CYS A 204 -6.06 -18.96 1.60
CA CYS A 204 -6.83 -18.21 2.60
C CYS A 204 -7.16 -19.03 3.86
N ASN A 205 -6.85 -20.33 3.90
CA ASN A 205 -7.21 -21.20 5.03
C ASN A 205 -6.30 -21.03 6.25
N THR A 206 -5.12 -20.40 6.08
CA THR A 206 -4.13 -20.19 7.15
C THR A 206 -3.65 -18.74 7.12
N ILE A 207 -3.62 -18.10 8.30
CA ILE A 207 -3.11 -16.72 8.45
C ILE A 207 -1.58 -16.73 8.40
N ASP A 208 -0.99 -15.85 7.58
CA ASP A 208 0.47 -15.73 7.36
C ASP A 208 1.16 -17.10 7.20
N PRO A 209 0.80 -17.90 6.17
CA PRO A 209 1.28 -19.28 6.04
C PRO A 209 2.80 -19.38 5.79
N LEU A 210 3.46 -18.25 5.52
CA LEU A 210 4.91 -18.16 5.36
C LEU A 210 5.64 -17.80 6.66
N ALA A 211 4.92 -17.57 7.76
CA ALA A 211 5.49 -17.32 9.07
C ALA A 211 6.43 -18.46 9.49
N GLY A 212 7.62 -18.09 9.96
CA GLY A 212 8.67 -19.04 10.36
C GLY A 212 9.52 -19.59 9.21
N SER A 213 9.23 -19.24 7.96
CA SER A 213 10.15 -19.51 6.85
C SER A 213 11.46 -18.76 7.07
N TYR A 214 12.58 -19.48 7.19
CA TYR A 214 13.89 -18.87 7.43
C TYR A 214 14.23 -17.76 6.43
N PHE A 215 13.90 -17.99 5.14
CA PHE A 215 14.18 -17.03 4.08
C PHE A 215 13.28 -15.79 4.18
N VAL A 216 11.96 -15.97 4.32
CA VAL A 216 11.00 -14.84 4.34
C VAL A 216 11.19 -14.01 5.61
N GLU A 217 11.47 -14.62 6.75
CA GLU A 217 11.74 -13.89 7.99
C GLU A 217 13.05 -13.09 7.91
N ALA A 218 14.12 -13.67 7.37
CA ALA A 218 15.39 -12.96 7.16
C ALA A 218 15.20 -11.77 6.20
N LEU A 219 14.53 -11.98 5.07
CA LEU A 219 14.26 -10.93 4.09
C LEU A 219 13.34 -9.83 4.66
N THR A 220 12.37 -10.19 5.49
CA THR A 220 11.51 -9.21 6.18
C THR A 220 12.31 -8.35 7.17
N ASN A 221 13.28 -8.94 7.88
CA ASN A 221 14.17 -8.21 8.77
C ASN A 221 15.10 -7.26 8.01
N GLU A 222 15.69 -7.72 6.91
CA GLU A 222 16.53 -6.90 6.05
C GLU A 222 15.75 -5.73 5.42
N MET A 223 14.52 -5.98 4.94
CA MET A 223 13.62 -4.94 4.41
C MET A 223 13.29 -3.90 5.48
N GLU A 224 13.02 -4.32 6.72
CA GLU A 224 12.80 -3.37 7.81
C GLU A 224 14.04 -2.54 8.11
N GLU A 225 15.20 -3.17 8.28
CA GLU A 225 16.45 -2.48 8.63
C GLU A 225 16.80 -1.43 7.57
N LYS A 226 16.80 -1.82 6.29
CA LYS A 226 17.11 -0.91 5.17
C LYS A 226 16.10 0.20 4.96
N ALA A 227 14.85 0.02 5.39
CA ALA A 227 13.84 1.08 5.31
C ALA A 227 13.96 2.10 6.45
N TRP A 228 14.63 1.75 7.54
CA TRP A 228 14.95 2.67 8.64
C TRP A 228 16.23 3.48 8.40
N GLU A 229 17.19 2.94 7.65
CA GLU A 229 18.43 3.63 7.21
C GLU A 229 18.15 4.85 6.32
#